data_AF-A0A7N2R9M4-F1
#
_entry.id   AF-A0A7N2R9M4-F1
#
_cell.length_a   1.000
_cell.length_b   1.000
_cell.length_c   1.000
_cell.angle_alpha   90.00
_cell.angle_beta   90.00
_cell.angle_gamma   90.00
#
_symmetry.space_group_name_H-M   'P 1'
#
loop_
_entity.id
_entity.type
_entity.pdbx_description
1 polymer ?
#
loop_
_entity_poly.entity_id
_entity_poly.type
_entity_poly.pdbx_seq_one_letter_code
_entity_poly.pdbx_strand_id
1 'polypeptide(L)'
;MAQNGSVRKSRSNILVTGTTGTGKITTSFALAEATQLRHIIIRDLVCDELEDLMEEGGNIVDYHGCDFFPERWFDQVVVLQTDNTEAKESYPEDIVVALKSDTIEDITRNVASLTDWVGSWHPAT
;
A
#
# COMPACT_ATOMS: atom_id res chain seq x y z
N MET A 1 22.92 -12.87 -24.38
CA MET A 1 22.74 -11.49 -23.86
C MET A 1 21.25 -11.21 -24.03
N ALA A 2 20.39 -11.05 -23.03
CA ALA A 2 20.52 -10.65 -21.64
C ALA A 2 20.09 -11.75 -20.66
N GLN A 3 20.67 -11.73 -19.46
CA GLN A 3 20.19 -12.47 -18.32
C GLN A 3 19.01 -11.69 -17.74
N ASN A 4 17.77 -12.12 -18.00
CA ASN A 4 16.60 -11.55 -17.34
C ASN A 4 16.49 -12.22 -15.96
N GLY A 5 17.39 -11.84 -15.04
CA GLY A 5 17.18 -12.13 -13.63
C GLY A 5 16.03 -11.25 -13.18
N SER A 6 14.88 -11.85 -12.89
CA SER A 6 13.74 -11.17 -12.26
C SER A 6 14.26 -10.45 -11.00
N VAL A 7 14.40 -9.13 -11.08
CA VAL A 7 14.86 -8.32 -9.95
C VAL A 7 13.79 -8.45 -8.87
N ARG A 8 14.15 -9.05 -7.73
CA ARG A 8 13.25 -9.11 -6.57
C ARG A 8 13.15 -7.70 -6.00
N LYS A 9 11.94 -7.25 -5.68
CA LYS A 9 11.69 -5.94 -5.04
C LYS A 9 12.60 -5.79 -3.82
N SER A 10 13.26 -4.64 -3.72
CA SER A 10 14.16 -4.33 -2.60
C SER A 10 13.42 -3.70 -1.41
N ARG A 11 12.19 -3.22 -1.62
CA ARG A 11 11.32 -2.55 -0.64
C ARG A 11 9.86 -2.90 -0.92
N SER A 12 9.03 -2.87 0.12
CA SER A 12 7.61 -3.20 0.02
C SER A 12 6.80 -2.15 -0.74
N ASN A 13 5.72 -2.61 -1.35
CA ASN A 13 4.65 -1.76 -1.84
C ASN A 13 3.41 -1.91 -0.95
N ILE A 14 2.80 -0.78 -0.60
CA ILE A 14 1.60 -0.72 0.23
C ILE A 14 0.50 -0.03 -0.56
N LEU A 15 -0.68 -0.62 -0.60
CA LEU A 15 -1.91 0.07 -1.00
C LEU A 15 -2.59 0.63 0.25
N VAL A 16 -2.95 1.91 0.24
CA VAL A 16 -3.84 2.52 1.23
C VAL A 16 -5.14 2.87 0.54
N THR A 17 -6.21 2.18 0.92
CA THR A 17 -7.55 2.31 0.35
C THR A 17 -8.63 2.55 1.41
N GLY A 18 -9.86 2.80 0.96
CA GLY A 18 -11.00 3.16 1.80
C GLY A 18 -11.84 4.28 1.16
N THR A 19 -13.01 4.54 1.73
CA THR A 19 -13.96 5.52 1.19
C THR A 19 -13.43 6.96 1.27
N THR A 20 -14.09 7.90 0.60
CA THR A 20 -13.69 9.32 0.62
C THR A 20 -13.81 9.89 2.04
N GLY A 21 -12.77 10.61 2.49
CA GLY A 21 -12.76 11.26 3.81
C GLY A 21 -12.22 10.41 4.95
N THR A 22 -11.81 9.15 4.72
CA THR A 22 -11.26 8.26 5.77
C THR A 22 -9.83 8.59 6.21
N GLY A 23 -9.21 9.62 5.66
CA GLY A 23 -7.87 10.04 6.04
C GLY A 23 -6.72 9.38 5.27
N LYS A 24 -6.98 8.72 4.13
CA LYS A 24 -5.94 8.07 3.29
C LYS A 24 -4.73 8.97 3.03
N ILE A 25 -4.94 10.13 2.43
CA ILE A 25 -3.86 11.07 2.07
C ILE A 25 -3.02 11.44 3.30
N THR A 26 -3.67 11.70 4.43
CA THR A 26 -2.99 12.05 5.69
C THR A 26 -2.15 10.88 6.19
N THR A 27 -2.70 9.67 6.23
CA THR A 27 -2.02 8.46 6.69
C THR A 27 -0.87 8.08 5.75
N SER A 28 -1.11 8.07 4.43
CA SER A 28 -0.12 7.74 3.40
C SER A 28 1.04 8.73 3.40
N PHE A 29 0.77 10.03 3.55
CA PHE A 29 1.81 11.05 3.64
C PHE A 29 2.67 10.87 4.90
N ALA A 30 2.04 10.70 6.06
CA ALA A 30 2.76 10.49 7.31
C ALA A 30 3.58 9.19 7.30
N LEU A 31 3.04 8.12 6.71
CA LEU A 31 3.74 6.85 6.56
C LEU A 31 4.94 6.97 5.59
N ALA A 32 4.78 7.68 4.48
CA ALA A 32 5.86 7.91 3.52
C ALA A 32 7.03 8.67 4.17
N GLU A 33 6.74 9.71 4.95
CA GLU A 33 7.75 10.44 5.72
C GLU A 33 8.48 9.52 6.73
N ALA A 34 7.73 8.72 7.48
CA ALA A 34 8.29 7.82 8.49
C ALA A 34 9.14 6.68 7.90
N THR A 35 8.79 6.19 6.71
CA THR A 35 9.39 5.00 6.10
C THR A 35 10.32 5.31 4.93
N GLN A 36 10.36 6.56 4.47
CA GLN A 36 11.07 6.99 3.26
C GLN A 36 10.61 6.23 2.00
N LEU A 37 9.37 5.75 1.99
CA LEU A 37 8.72 5.16 0.80
C LEU A 37 8.14 6.27 -0.08
N ARG A 38 7.97 6.00 -1.38
CA ARG A 38 7.41 6.96 -2.33
C ARG A 38 5.89 7.00 -2.19
N HIS A 39 5.33 8.17 -1.90
CA HIS A 39 3.88 8.36 -1.90
C HIS A 39 3.38 8.66 -3.33
N ILE A 40 2.42 7.87 -3.81
CA ILE A 40 1.78 8.00 -5.11
C ILE A 40 0.28 8.19 -4.88
N ILE A 41 -0.26 9.34 -5.30
CA ILE A 41 -1.70 9.61 -5.24
C ILE A 41 -2.30 9.35 -6.62
N ILE A 42 -3.21 8.38 -6.71
CA ILE A 42 -3.88 8.04 -7.96
C ILE A 42 -5.12 8.92 -8.12
N ARG A 43 -5.12 9.75 -9.17
CA ARG A 43 -6.27 10.56 -9.59
C ARG A 43 -6.87 10.04 -10.89
N ASP A 44 -6.03 9.96 -11.92
CA ASP A 44 -6.42 9.56 -13.30
C ASP A 44 -5.39 8.61 -13.94
N LEU A 45 -4.42 8.11 -13.17
CA LEU A 45 -3.30 7.30 -13.65
C LEU A 45 -3.75 5.90 -14.09
N VAL A 46 -3.16 5.41 -15.18
CA VAL A 46 -3.43 4.09 -15.79
C VAL A 46 -2.40 3.08 -15.30
N CYS A 47 -2.80 1.82 -15.10
CA CYS A 47 -1.93 0.75 -14.62
C CYS A 47 -0.60 0.62 -15.37
N ASP A 48 -0.63 0.78 -16.70
CA ASP A 48 0.54 0.60 -17.57
C ASP A 48 1.70 1.55 -17.19
N GLU A 49 1.39 2.75 -16.69
CA GLU A 49 2.40 3.74 -16.32
C GLU A 49 3.05 3.47 -14.95
N LEU A 50 2.41 2.63 -14.13
CA LEU A 50 2.88 2.31 -12.78
C LEU A 50 3.66 1.00 -12.73
N GLU A 51 3.60 0.18 -13.77
CA GLU A 51 4.14 -1.18 -13.77
C GLU A 51 5.62 -1.23 -13.36
N ASP A 52 6.50 -0.51 -14.06
CA ASP A 52 7.94 -0.46 -13.76
C ASP A 52 8.21 0.03 -12.33
N LEU A 53 7.41 0.99 -11.86
CA LEU A 53 7.54 1.56 -10.53
C LEU A 53 7.14 0.54 -9.45
N MET A 54 6.08 -0.22 -9.70
CA MET A 54 5.62 -1.25 -8.79
C MET A 54 6.58 -2.45 -8.79
N GLU A 55 7.25 -2.75 -9.90
CA GLU A 55 8.33 -3.76 -9.95
C GLU A 55 9.61 -3.31 -9.21
N GLU A 56 9.95 -2.02 -9.22
CA GLU A 56 11.08 -1.48 -8.44
C GLU A 56 10.86 -1.67 -6.92
N GLY A 57 9.60 -1.50 -6.47
CA GLY A 57 9.21 -1.55 -5.08
C GLY A 57 9.43 -0.22 -4.34
N GLY A 58 8.95 -0.15 -3.10
CA GLY A 58 9.18 1.01 -2.23
C GLY A 58 8.10 2.09 -2.31
N ASN A 59 6.86 1.71 -2.63
CA ASN A 59 5.77 2.64 -2.89
C ASN A 59 4.64 2.54 -1.86
N ILE A 60 4.00 3.68 -1.59
CA ILE A 60 2.71 3.78 -0.91
C ILE A 60 1.74 4.38 -1.94
N VAL A 61 0.80 3.56 -2.40
CA VAL A 61 -0.24 3.95 -3.35
C VAL A 61 -1.48 4.35 -2.57
N ASP A 62 -1.95 5.58 -2.75
CA ASP A 62 -3.21 6.08 -2.21
C ASP A 62 -4.25 6.11 -3.32
N TYR A 63 -5.28 5.27 -3.17
CA TYR A 63 -6.44 5.25 -4.05
C TYR A 63 -7.70 4.84 -3.29
N HIS A 64 -8.89 5.13 -3.83
CA HIS A 64 -10.15 4.82 -3.15
C HIS A 64 -10.74 3.46 -3.53
N GLY A 65 -10.37 2.91 -4.69
CA GLY A 65 -10.70 1.54 -5.10
C GLY A 65 -9.49 0.63 -5.01
N CYS A 66 -9.69 -0.68 -5.15
CA CYS A 66 -8.58 -1.64 -5.08
C CYS A 66 -8.71 -2.84 -6.02
N ASP A 67 -9.86 -3.04 -6.65
CA ASP A 67 -10.20 -4.15 -7.57
C ASP A 67 -9.42 -4.14 -8.90
N PHE A 68 -8.95 -2.98 -9.32
CA PHE A 68 -8.34 -2.78 -10.64
C PHE A 68 -6.83 -3.10 -10.70
N PHE A 69 -6.13 -3.10 -9.56
CA PHE A 69 -4.68 -3.26 -9.54
C PHE A 69 -4.27 -4.75 -9.53
N PRO A 70 -3.16 -5.12 -10.19
CA PRO A 70 -2.61 -6.47 -10.08
C PRO A 70 -2.25 -6.83 -8.64
N GLU A 71 -2.72 -7.97 -8.15
CA GLU A 71 -2.42 -8.47 -6.78
C GLU A 71 -0.92 -8.44 -6.46
N ARG A 72 -0.08 -8.90 -7.39
CA ARG A 72 1.39 -8.95 -7.27
C ARG A 72 2.07 -7.61 -7.00
N TRP A 73 1.36 -6.51 -7.18
CA TRP A 73 1.92 -5.18 -6.94
C TRP A 73 2.13 -4.92 -5.46
N PHE A 74 1.29 -5.46 -4.57
CA PHE A 74 1.28 -5.07 -3.16
C PHE A 74 1.71 -6.19 -2.24
N ASP A 75 2.43 -5.79 -1.20
CA ASP A 75 2.87 -6.64 -0.11
C ASP A 75 1.98 -6.44 1.14
N GLN A 76 1.25 -5.33 1.20
CA GLN A 76 0.20 -5.04 2.19
C GLN A 76 -0.88 -4.15 1.57
N VAL A 77 -2.13 -4.46 1.83
CA VAL A 77 -3.32 -3.67 1.50
C VAL A 77 -3.96 -3.17 2.79
N VAL A 78 -3.88 -1.87 3.02
CA VAL A 78 -4.44 -1.19 4.17
C VAL A 78 -5.79 -0.61 3.79
N VAL A 79 -6.86 -1.07 4.44
CA VAL A 79 -8.20 -0.50 4.32
C VAL A 79 -8.44 0.40 5.52
N LEU A 80 -8.56 1.71 5.30
CA LEU A 80 -8.96 2.65 6.35
C LEU A 80 -10.48 2.59 6.51
N GLN A 81 -10.92 2.39 7.76
CA GLN A 81 -12.27 1.97 8.18
C GLN A 81 -12.51 0.45 8.08
N THR A 82 -13.55 -0.02 8.75
CA THR A 82 -13.74 -1.45 9.06
C THR A 82 -14.41 -2.28 7.95
N ASP A 83 -14.98 -1.65 6.92
CA ASP A 83 -15.53 -2.40 5.78
C ASP A 83 -14.43 -2.69 4.77
N ASN A 84 -14.01 -3.96 4.70
CA ASN A 84 -12.92 -4.44 3.84
C ASN A 84 -13.36 -5.56 2.89
N THR A 85 -14.66 -5.69 2.66
CA THR A 85 -15.24 -6.77 1.84
C THR A 85 -14.65 -6.76 0.43
N GLU A 86 -14.62 -5.60 -0.22
CA GLU A 86 -14.05 -5.42 -1.57
C GLU A 86 -12.56 -5.80 -1.64
N ALA A 87 -11.77 -5.41 -0.63
CA ALA A 87 -10.35 -5.70 -0.59
C ALA A 87 -10.08 -7.21 -0.41
N LYS A 88 -10.90 -7.91 0.38
CA LYS A 88 -10.77 -9.36 0.57
C LYS A 88 -11.20 -10.18 -0.65
N GLU A 89 -12.05 -9.62 -1.51
CA GLU A 89 -12.40 -10.25 -2.78
C GLU A 89 -11.29 -10.07 -3.83
N SER A 90 -10.47 -9.02 -3.69
CA SER A 90 -9.44 -8.64 -4.66
C SER A 90 -8.02 -9.09 -4.28
N TYR A 91 -7.77 -9.35 -2.99
CA TYR A 91 -6.44 -9.66 -2.45
C TYR A 91 -6.48 -10.80 -1.42
N PRO A 92 -5.39 -11.55 -1.25
CA PRO A 92 -5.23 -12.52 -0.18
C PRO A 92 -5.51 -11.91 1.20
N GLU A 93 -6.28 -12.62 2.02
CA GLU A 93 -6.70 -12.09 3.32
C GLU A 93 -5.53 -11.78 4.27
N ASP A 94 -4.40 -12.47 4.12
CA ASP A 94 -3.20 -12.29 4.93
C ASP A 94 -2.45 -10.98 4.65
N ILE A 95 -2.65 -10.38 3.48
CA ILE A 95 -2.11 -9.06 3.15
C ILE A 95 -3.13 -7.93 3.33
N VAL A 96 -4.39 -8.23 3.68
CA VAL A 96 -5.43 -7.21 3.91
C VAL A 96 -5.53 -6.86 5.40
N VAL A 97 -5.24 -5.60 5.75
CA VAL A 97 -5.38 -5.08 7.11
C VAL A 97 -6.40 -3.95 7.14
N ALA A 98 -7.44 -4.09 7.96
CA ALA A 98 -8.39 -3.01 8.23
C ALA A 98 -7.96 -2.21 9.45
N LEU A 99 -7.86 -0.90 9.31
CA LEU A 99 -7.45 0.01 10.37
C LEU A 99 -8.54 1.04 10.63
N LYS A 100 -8.89 1.22 11.90
CA LYS A 100 -9.74 2.33 12.33
C LYS A 100 -9.05 3.67 12.02
N SER A 101 -9.80 4.70 11.64
CA SER A 101 -9.24 6.01 11.29
C SER A 101 -10.23 7.15 11.59
N ASP A 102 -10.74 7.18 12.82
CA ASP A 102 -11.73 8.18 13.26
C ASP A 102 -11.09 9.36 13.99
N THR A 103 -9.92 9.15 14.59
CA THR A 103 -9.20 10.17 15.36
C THR A 103 -7.75 10.34 14.92
N ILE A 104 -7.10 11.41 15.41
CA ILE A 104 -5.67 11.64 15.16
C ILE A 104 -4.84 10.53 15.81
N GLU A 105 -5.23 10.07 17.00
CA GLU A 105 -4.57 8.96 17.69
C GLU A 105 -4.64 7.67 16.88
N ASP A 106 -5.75 7.41 16.18
CA ASP A 106 -5.85 6.28 15.26
C ASP A 106 -4.79 6.40 14.14
N ILE A 107 -4.67 7.58 13.52
CA ILE A 107 -3.66 7.83 12.48
C ILE A 107 -2.24 7.63 13.02
N THR A 108 -1.92 8.21 14.19
CA THR A 108 -0.60 8.05 14.82
C THR A 108 -0.28 6.57 15.09
N ARG A 109 -1.26 5.81 15.59
CA ARG A 109 -1.10 4.37 15.84
C ARG A 109 -0.90 3.58 14.54
N ASN A 110 -1.68 3.89 13.52
CA ASN A 110 -1.61 3.24 12.21
C ASN A 110 -0.24 3.47 11.58
N VAL A 111 0.24 4.72 11.57
CA VAL A 111 1.57 5.06 11.04
C VAL A 111 2.67 4.33 11.79
N ALA A 112 2.63 4.29 13.12
CA ALA A 112 3.62 3.54 13.92
C ALA A 112 3.61 2.05 13.57
N SER A 113 2.44 1.41 13.59
CA SER A 113 2.31 -0.02 13.28
C SER A 113 2.76 -0.37 11.87
N LEU A 114 2.42 0.46 10.88
CA LEU A 114 2.83 0.24 9.49
C LEU A 114 4.32 0.51 9.29
N THR A 115 4.91 1.45 10.03
CA THR A 115 6.36 1.70 10.01
C THR A 115 7.13 0.48 10.54
N ASP A 116 6.67 -0.10 11.65
CA ASP A 116 7.26 -1.32 12.22
C ASP A 116 7.14 -2.51 11.24
N TRP A 117 5.99 -2.63 10.56
CA TRP A 117 5.79 -3.63 9.52
C TRP A 117 6.76 -3.42 8.35
N VAL A 118 6.91 -2.20 7.82
CA VAL A 118 7.86 -1.90 6.74
C VAL A 118 9.29 -2.24 7.15
N GLY A 119 9.69 -1.96 8.40
CA GLY A 119 11.02 -2.27 8.92
C GLY A 119 11.31 -3.76 9.09
N SER A 120 10.28 -4.59 9.18
CA SER A 120 10.39 -6.05 9.33
C SER A 120 10.05 -6.82 8.05
N TRP A 121 9.57 -6.13 7.00
CA TRP A 121 9.23 -6.75 5.73
C TRP A 121 10.48 -7.27 5.01
N HIS A 122 10.31 -8.43 4.37
CA HIS A 122 11.30 -9.02 3.50
C HIS A 122 10.61 -9.62 2.26
N PRO A 123 11.24 -9.57 1.07
CA PRO A 123 10.64 -10.12 -0.14
C PRO A 123 10.45 -11.64 -0.02
N ALA A 124 9.26 -12.12 -0.38
CA ALA A 124 8.87 -13.54 -0.32
C ALA A 124 9.86 -14.43 -1.08
N THR A 125 10.49 -15.39 -0.37
CA THR A 125 11.58 -16.29 -0.85
C THR A 125 11.30 -16.94 -2.19
#